data_AF-A0A9N9EHE6-F1
#
_entry.id   AF-A0A9N9EHE6-F1
#
_cell.length_a   1.000
_cell.length_b   1.000
_cell.length_c   1.000
_cell.angle_alpha   90.00
_cell.angle_beta   90.00
_cell.angle_gamma   90.00
#
_symmetry.space_group_name_H-M   'P 1'
#
loop_
_entity.id
_entity.type
_entity.pdbx_description
1 polymer ?
#
loop_
_entity_poly.entity_id
_entity_poly.type
_entity_poly.pdbx_seq_one_letter_code
_entity_poly.pdbx_strand_id
1 'polypeptide(L)'
;LQEVTTDDEEIRHEELVEKQKRIWEVVFYCESMYDCRRISLAAYHAWENDVLPPSCSNCDNCILRIKDNAESYNVKDSAIKMLEIAKELVKFRNVMISRKDIIEIFSQSKSANIRFKELDIYKEQRKKLLTIDEAKHLFDDLVIRNLILVNIQMKRQTPTCNHLTFSFPVIGVVEGANARAEMENWLYLIKKRRGS
;
A
#
# COMPACT_ATOMS: atom_id res chain seq x y z
N LEU A 1 -28.37 2.71 -30.86
CA LEU A 1 -27.57 2.29 -29.69
C LEU A 1 -26.72 1.14 -30.16
N GLN A 2 -25.40 1.31 -30.24
CA GLN A 2 -24.51 0.18 -30.47
C GLN A 2 -24.56 -0.69 -29.21
N GLU A 3 -24.93 -1.96 -29.37
CA GLU A 3 -24.75 -2.97 -28.33
C GLU A 3 -23.25 -3.07 -28.05
N VAL A 4 -22.84 -2.65 -26.85
CA VAL A 4 -21.48 -2.90 -26.36
C VAL A 4 -21.41 -4.39 -26.11
N THR A 5 -20.46 -5.07 -26.77
CA THR A 5 -20.29 -6.51 -26.60
C THR A 5 -19.58 -6.80 -25.28
N THR A 6 -19.79 -7.99 -24.71
CA THR A 6 -19.13 -8.43 -23.46
C THR A 6 -17.61 -8.33 -23.54
N ASP A 7 -17.05 -8.52 -24.72
CA ASP A 7 -15.61 -8.47 -24.99
C ASP A 7 -15.06 -7.03 -24.88
N ASP A 8 -15.84 -6.02 -25.30
CA ASP A 8 -15.47 -4.61 -25.17
C ASP A 8 -15.45 -4.15 -23.70
N GLU A 9 -16.35 -4.70 -22.86
CA GLU A 9 -16.38 -4.39 -21.42
C GLU A 9 -15.21 -5.03 -20.68
N GLU A 10 -14.82 -6.25 -21.05
CA GLU A 10 -13.69 -6.97 -20.47
C GLU A 10 -12.35 -6.29 -20.81
N ILE A 11 -12.12 -5.95 -22.09
CA ILE A 11 -10.93 -5.19 -22.52
C ILE A 11 -10.86 -3.85 -21.77
N ARG A 12 -11.98 -3.14 -21.66
CA ARG A 12 -12.03 -1.87 -20.94
C ARG A 12 -11.71 -2.06 -19.45
N HIS A 13 -12.15 -3.14 -18.83
CA HIS A 13 -11.85 -3.46 -17.44
C HIS A 13 -10.36 -3.69 -17.23
N GLU A 14 -9.73 -4.52 -18.06
CA GLU A 14 -8.29 -4.82 -18.00
C GLU A 14 -7.45 -3.54 -18.16
N GLU A 15 -7.78 -2.71 -19.15
CA GLU A 15 -7.09 -1.43 -19.33
C GLU A 15 -7.22 -0.51 -18.12
N LEU A 16 -8.39 -0.48 -17.49
CA LEU A 16 -8.62 0.33 -16.30
C LEU A 16 -7.79 -0.19 -15.12
N VAL A 17 -7.72 -1.50 -14.91
CA VAL A 17 -6.89 -2.11 -13.86
C VAL A 17 -5.42 -1.74 -14.04
N GLU A 18 -4.90 -1.86 -15.27
CA GLU A 18 -3.51 -1.50 -15.59
C GLU A 18 -3.24 0.00 -15.38
N LYS A 19 -4.16 0.87 -15.80
CA LYS A 19 -4.06 2.33 -15.55
C LYS A 19 -4.07 2.66 -14.05
N GLN A 20 -4.90 1.98 -13.27
CA GLN A 20 -4.93 2.16 -11.81
C GLN A 20 -3.63 1.70 -11.14
N LYS A 21 -3.06 0.58 -11.58
CA LYS A 21 -1.78 0.08 -11.08
C LYS A 21 -0.66 1.11 -11.27
N ARG A 22 -0.57 1.74 -12.45
CA ARG A 22 0.43 2.79 -12.72
C ARG A 22 0.28 4.02 -11.81
N ILE A 23 -0.94 4.39 -11.46
CA ILE A 23 -1.16 5.47 -10.48
C ILE A 23 -0.59 5.08 -9.13
N TRP A 24 -0.83 3.85 -8.69
CA TRP A 24 -0.25 3.35 -7.44
C TRP A 24 1.27 3.33 -7.48
N GLU A 25 1.90 2.94 -8.59
CA GLU A 25 3.37 2.94 -8.72
C GLU A 25 3.95 4.35 -8.48
N VAL A 26 3.26 5.39 -8.99
CA VAL A 26 3.62 6.79 -8.74
C VAL A 26 3.38 7.18 -7.28
N VAL A 27 2.26 6.77 -6.68
CA VAL A 27 1.98 7.03 -5.25
C VAL A 27 3.06 6.39 -4.38
N PHE A 28 3.40 5.12 -4.63
CA PHE A 28 4.44 4.40 -3.92
C PHE A 28 5.79 5.08 -4.06
N TYR A 29 6.16 5.51 -5.28
CA TYR A 29 7.36 6.31 -5.49
C TYR A 29 7.34 7.56 -4.62
N CYS A 30 6.28 8.37 -4.65
CA CYS A 30 6.17 9.61 -3.88
C CYS A 30 6.24 9.40 -2.36
N GLU A 31 5.62 8.34 -1.85
CA GLU A 31 5.54 8.06 -0.42
C GLU A 31 6.72 7.24 0.13
N SER A 32 7.52 6.62 -0.75
CA SER A 32 8.72 5.88 -0.35
C SER A 32 9.71 6.80 0.39
N MET A 33 10.24 6.27 1.49
CA MET A 33 11.27 6.92 2.30
C MET A 33 12.55 6.09 2.24
N TYR A 34 13.69 6.76 2.39
CA TYR A 34 15.03 6.15 2.48
C TYR A 34 15.56 5.46 1.21
N ASP A 35 14.69 4.90 0.37
CA ASP A 35 15.06 4.33 -0.93
C ASP A 35 15.53 5.41 -1.90
N CYS A 36 16.65 5.15 -2.56
CA CYS A 36 17.25 6.13 -3.46
C CYS A 36 16.34 6.38 -4.66
N ARG A 37 15.84 7.63 -4.81
CA ARG A 37 14.97 8.05 -5.92
C ARG A 37 15.52 7.64 -7.30
N ARG A 38 16.83 7.80 -7.51
CA ARG A 38 17.48 7.46 -8.78
C ARG A 38 17.49 5.95 -9.03
N ILE A 39 17.67 5.15 -8.00
CA ILE A 39 17.57 3.68 -8.12
C ILE A 39 16.13 3.30 -8.41
N SER A 40 15.14 3.87 -7.71
CA SER A 40 13.72 3.58 -7.96
C SER A 40 13.32 3.89 -9.41
N LEU A 41 13.76 5.04 -9.94
CA LEU A 41 13.53 5.39 -11.35
C LEU A 41 14.30 4.47 -12.30
N ALA A 42 15.57 4.14 -12.01
CA ALA A 42 16.34 3.22 -12.84
C ALA A 42 15.70 1.83 -12.87
N ALA A 43 15.22 1.32 -11.73
CA ALA A 43 14.54 0.04 -11.62
C ALA A 43 13.24 -0.01 -12.41
N TYR A 44 12.49 1.10 -12.47
CA TYR A 44 11.29 1.19 -13.29
C TYR A 44 11.57 1.08 -14.80
N HIS A 45 12.76 1.49 -15.24
CA HIS A 45 13.19 1.43 -16.64
C HIS A 45 14.12 0.25 -16.97
N ALA A 46 14.45 -0.56 -15.97
CA ALA A 46 15.41 -1.65 -16.10
C ALA A 46 14.81 -2.84 -16.87
N TRP A 47 15.62 -3.45 -17.72
CA TRP A 47 15.33 -4.72 -18.35
C TRP A 47 15.78 -5.88 -17.46
N GLU A 48 15.32 -7.08 -17.77
CA GLU A 48 15.80 -8.28 -17.09
C GLU A 48 17.32 -8.40 -17.24
N ASN A 49 18.03 -8.52 -16.11
CA ASN A 49 19.50 -8.55 -15.96
C ASN A 49 20.24 -7.20 -15.98
N ASP A 50 19.54 -6.05 -16.06
CA ASP A 50 20.20 -4.76 -15.90
C ASP A 50 20.78 -4.61 -14.48
N VAL A 51 22.01 -4.12 -14.40
CA VAL A 51 22.65 -3.82 -13.11
C VAL A 51 22.22 -2.42 -12.68
N LEU A 52 21.49 -2.34 -11.57
CA LEU A 52 21.10 -1.05 -11.01
C LEU A 52 22.31 -0.26 -10.50
N PRO A 53 22.32 1.07 -10.66
CA PRO A 53 23.40 1.91 -10.18
C PRO A 53 23.47 1.89 -8.64
N PRO A 54 24.62 2.24 -8.05
CA PRO A 54 24.72 2.43 -6.62
C PRO A 54 23.86 3.61 -6.15
N SER A 55 23.62 3.66 -4.84
CA SER A 55 22.86 4.76 -4.24
C SER A 55 23.55 6.10 -4.48
N CYS A 56 22.79 7.12 -4.87
CA CYS A 56 23.37 8.39 -5.30
C CYS A 56 23.85 9.30 -4.17
N SER A 57 23.48 9.00 -2.91
CA SER A 57 23.79 9.81 -1.72
C SER A 57 23.30 11.28 -1.72
N ASN A 58 22.63 11.73 -2.79
CA ASN A 58 22.32 13.14 -3.03
C ASN A 58 20.82 13.47 -3.16
N CYS A 59 19.96 12.47 -3.39
CA CYS A 59 18.51 12.70 -3.39
C CYS A 59 17.97 12.88 -1.96
N ASP A 60 16.79 13.47 -1.84
CA ASP A 60 16.05 13.66 -0.58
C ASP A 60 16.06 12.42 0.30
N ASN A 61 15.70 11.25 -0.25
CA ASN A 61 15.65 10.00 0.50
C ASN A 61 17.02 9.51 0.96
N CYS A 62 18.07 9.69 0.14
CA CYS A 62 19.43 9.32 0.56
C CYS A 62 19.95 10.23 1.66
N ILE A 63 19.72 11.54 1.54
CA ILE A 63 20.07 12.52 2.57
C ILE A 63 19.35 12.18 3.87
N LEU A 64 18.05 11.86 3.78
CA LEU A 64 17.25 11.46 4.93
C LEU A 64 17.75 10.15 5.55
N ARG A 65 18.09 9.15 4.73
CA ARG A 65 18.64 7.85 5.17
C ARG A 65 19.93 8.01 5.97
N ILE A 66 20.85 8.83 5.47
CA ILE A 66 22.14 9.12 6.14
C ILE A 66 21.88 9.88 7.44
N LYS A 67 21.03 10.92 7.40
CA LYS A 67 20.69 11.74 8.57
C LYS A 67 20.06 10.92 9.70
N ASP A 68 19.15 10.02 9.35
CA ASP A 68 18.43 9.19 10.32
C ASP A 68 19.17 7.92 10.73
N ASN A 69 20.32 7.64 10.11
CA ASN A 69 21.07 6.38 10.25
C ASN A 69 20.12 5.18 10.12
N ALA A 70 19.34 5.16 9.03
CA ALA A 70 18.35 4.11 8.81
C ALA A 70 19.03 2.76 8.53
N GLU A 71 18.48 1.71 9.11
CA GLU A 71 19.00 0.35 9.10
C GLU A 71 17.97 -0.58 8.46
N SER A 72 18.44 -1.68 7.86
CA SER A 72 17.58 -2.69 7.27
C SER A 72 16.85 -3.48 8.35
N TYR A 73 15.54 -3.64 8.21
CA TYR A 73 14.69 -4.35 9.14
C TYR A 73 13.67 -5.20 8.38
N ASN A 74 13.48 -6.44 8.83
CA ASN A 74 12.52 -7.34 8.23
C ASN A 74 11.10 -7.05 8.76
N VAL A 75 10.22 -6.57 7.89
CA VAL A 75 8.83 -6.24 8.22
C VAL A 75 7.83 -7.35 7.85
N LYS A 76 8.29 -8.56 7.53
CA LYS A 76 7.41 -9.68 7.09
C LYS A 76 6.23 -9.92 8.03
N ASP A 77 6.47 -10.01 9.34
CA ASP A 77 5.40 -10.24 10.32
C ASP A 77 4.38 -9.08 10.32
N SER A 78 4.84 -7.86 10.04
CA SER A 78 3.96 -6.70 9.87
C SER A 78 3.15 -6.78 8.57
N ALA A 79 3.75 -7.25 7.48
CA ALA A 79 3.08 -7.46 6.20
C ALA A 79 1.93 -8.48 6.34
N ILE A 80 2.21 -9.64 6.92
CA ILE A 80 1.22 -10.70 7.16
C ILE A 80 0.08 -10.18 8.04
N LYS A 81 0.41 -9.49 9.14
CA LYS A 81 -0.61 -8.90 10.02
C LYS A 81 -1.48 -7.88 9.29
N MET A 82 -0.90 -7.04 8.44
CA MET A 82 -1.67 -6.05 7.69
C MET A 82 -2.61 -6.71 6.68
N LEU A 83 -2.20 -7.81 6.06
CA LEU A 83 -3.07 -8.63 5.21
C LEU A 83 -4.23 -9.25 5.99
N GLU A 84 -3.98 -9.78 7.19
CA GLU A 84 -5.04 -10.30 8.07
C GLU A 84 -6.06 -9.22 8.43
N ILE A 85 -5.59 -8.03 8.80
CA ILE A 85 -6.46 -6.87 9.11
C ILE A 85 -7.30 -6.49 7.88
N ALA A 86 -6.67 -6.36 6.72
CA ALA A 86 -7.38 -6.04 5.49
C ALA A 86 -8.45 -7.10 5.18
N LYS A 87 -8.11 -8.39 5.31
CA LYS A 87 -9.02 -9.52 5.07
C LYS A 87 -10.22 -9.53 6.02
N GLU A 88 -10.05 -9.15 7.28
CA GLU A 88 -11.18 -9.04 8.22
C GLU A 88 -12.05 -7.81 7.94
N LEU A 89 -11.43 -6.65 7.66
CA LEU A 89 -12.17 -5.41 7.47
C LEU A 89 -13.02 -5.40 6.19
N VAL A 90 -12.54 -6.02 5.10
CA VAL A 90 -13.32 -6.10 3.85
C VAL A 90 -14.57 -6.99 3.96
N LYS A 91 -14.70 -7.82 5.01
CA LYS A 91 -15.92 -8.60 5.27
C LYS A 91 -17.10 -7.74 5.71
N PHE A 92 -16.85 -6.51 6.20
CA PHE A 92 -17.89 -5.59 6.62
C PHE A 92 -18.63 -5.01 5.42
N ARG A 93 -19.71 -5.71 5.04
CA ARG A 93 -20.61 -5.26 3.97
C ARG A 93 -21.17 -3.87 4.27
N ASN A 94 -21.37 -3.08 3.21
CA ASN A 94 -21.92 -1.71 3.27
C ASN A 94 -21.06 -0.66 3.98
N VAL A 95 -19.80 -0.98 4.30
CA VAL A 95 -18.82 0.00 4.79
C VAL A 95 -17.70 0.13 3.78
N MET A 96 -17.44 1.36 3.34
CA MET A 96 -16.28 1.64 2.51
C MET A 96 -15.02 1.59 3.40
N ILE A 97 -14.17 0.60 3.19
CA ILE A 97 -12.90 0.48 3.92
C ILE A 97 -11.83 1.30 3.20
N SER A 98 -11.26 2.28 3.88
CA SER A 98 -10.18 3.11 3.34
C SER A 98 -8.81 2.63 3.82
N ARG A 99 -7.75 3.05 3.11
CA ARG A 99 -6.35 2.93 3.57
C ARG A 99 -6.18 3.38 5.03
N LYS A 100 -6.81 4.50 5.40
CA LYS A 100 -6.75 5.04 6.76
C LYS A 100 -7.29 4.06 7.79
N ASP A 101 -8.41 3.40 7.50
CA ASP A 101 -9.02 2.44 8.43
C ASP A 101 -8.06 1.27 8.72
N ILE A 102 -7.41 0.73 7.69
CA ILE A 102 -6.41 -0.34 7.84
C ILE A 102 -5.24 0.14 8.71
N ILE A 103 -4.67 1.31 8.39
CA ILE A 103 -3.51 1.85 9.11
C ILE A 103 -3.82 2.17 10.57
N GLU A 104 -5.01 2.73 10.85
CA GLU A 104 -5.43 3.04 12.21
C GLU A 104 -5.61 1.78 13.06
N ILE A 105 -6.20 0.72 12.50
CA ILE A 105 -6.35 -0.57 13.18
C ILE A 105 -5.00 -1.24 13.38
N PHE A 106 -4.17 -1.28 12.34
CA PHE A 106 -2.80 -1.82 12.40
C PHE A 106 -1.95 -1.12 13.47
N SER A 107 -2.08 0.21 13.56
CA SER A 107 -1.32 1.05 14.50
C SER A 107 -1.94 1.14 15.90
N GLN A 108 -3.08 0.48 16.13
CA GLN A 108 -3.89 0.57 17.36
C GLN A 108 -4.22 2.02 17.75
N SER A 109 -4.61 2.82 16.76
CA SER A 109 -4.90 4.24 16.96
C SER A 109 -6.16 4.43 17.82
N LYS A 110 -6.10 5.41 18.73
CA LYS A 110 -7.28 5.85 19.49
C LYS A 110 -8.37 6.43 18.58
N SER A 111 -8.02 6.95 17.41
CA SER A 111 -8.96 7.49 16.42
C SER A 111 -9.65 6.41 15.59
N ALA A 112 -9.23 5.15 15.70
CA ALA A 112 -9.80 4.07 14.90
C ALA A 112 -11.33 3.99 15.09
N ASN A 113 -12.02 3.68 13.99
CA ASN A 113 -13.47 3.55 13.99
C ASN A 113 -13.93 2.56 15.07
N ILE A 114 -14.86 2.99 15.91
CA ILE A 114 -15.34 2.22 17.07
C ILE A 114 -15.83 0.83 16.63
N ARG A 115 -16.48 0.73 15.47
CA ARG A 115 -16.98 -0.55 14.91
C ARG A 115 -15.88 -1.59 14.71
N PHE A 116 -14.67 -1.14 14.37
CA PHE A 116 -13.53 -2.02 14.14
C PHE A 116 -12.75 -2.32 15.43
N LYS A 117 -12.93 -1.53 16.49
CA LYS A 117 -12.31 -1.78 17.80
C LYS A 117 -12.89 -2.99 18.52
N GLU A 118 -14.12 -3.37 18.17
CA GLU A 118 -14.80 -4.54 18.74
C GLU A 118 -14.28 -5.86 18.17
N LEU A 119 -13.56 -5.81 17.04
CA LEU A 119 -12.95 -6.99 16.42
C LEU A 119 -11.81 -7.54 17.27
N ASP A 120 -11.69 -8.87 17.30
CA ASP A 120 -10.65 -9.54 18.07
C ASP A 120 -9.24 -9.20 17.55
N ILE A 121 -9.09 -8.98 16.24
CA ILE A 121 -7.83 -8.55 15.62
C ILE A 121 -7.35 -7.18 16.13
N TYR A 122 -8.26 -6.32 16.61
CA TYR A 122 -7.89 -5.05 17.24
C TYR A 122 -7.48 -5.25 18.71
N LYS A 123 -8.12 -6.18 19.42
CA LYS A 123 -7.85 -6.49 20.83
C LYS A 123 -6.53 -7.24 21.04
N GLU A 124 -6.05 -7.95 20.02
CA GLU A 124 -4.72 -8.58 20.06
C GLU A 124 -3.62 -7.52 20.26
N GLN A 125 -3.13 -7.41 21.50
CA GLN A 125 -1.96 -6.58 21.80
C GLN A 125 -0.72 -7.20 21.16
N ARG A 126 -0.16 -6.53 20.16
CA ARG A 126 1.19 -6.83 19.66
C ARG A 126 2.02 -5.56 19.70
N LYS A 127 3.32 -5.73 20.00
CA LYS A 127 4.30 -4.65 20.06
C LYS A 127 4.21 -3.81 18.78
N LYS A 128 4.13 -2.48 18.91
CA LYS A 128 4.09 -1.58 17.76
C LYS A 128 5.44 -1.62 17.04
N LEU A 129 5.50 -2.34 15.92
CA LEU A 129 6.75 -2.54 15.17
C LEU A 129 7.03 -1.38 14.23
N LEU A 130 5.99 -0.76 13.64
CA LEU A 130 6.14 0.31 12.66
C LEU A 130 5.55 1.65 13.14
N THR A 131 6.14 2.75 12.69
CA THR A 131 5.54 4.09 12.75
C THR A 131 4.35 4.17 11.77
N ILE A 132 3.58 5.25 11.85
CA ILE A 132 2.42 5.43 10.95
C ILE A 132 2.88 5.55 9.50
N ASP A 133 3.98 6.25 9.23
CA ASP A 133 4.48 6.44 7.86
C ASP A 133 5.14 5.16 7.31
N GLU A 134 5.80 4.38 8.16
CA GLU A 134 6.28 3.04 7.78
C GLU A 134 5.11 2.07 7.49
N ALA A 135 4.03 2.14 8.27
CA ALA A 135 2.83 1.34 8.02
C ALA A 135 2.12 1.74 6.72
N LYS A 136 2.05 3.04 6.44
CA LYS A 136 1.55 3.59 5.17
C LYS A 136 2.35 3.04 3.97
N HIS A 137 3.68 3.10 4.08
CA HIS A 137 4.56 2.56 3.04
C HIS A 137 4.38 1.05 2.86
N LEU A 138 4.25 0.28 3.96
CA LEU A 138 3.94 -1.15 3.90
C LEU A 138 2.61 -1.42 3.18
N PHE A 139 1.57 -0.65 3.50
CA PHE A 139 0.27 -0.80 2.84
C PHE A 139 0.39 -0.58 1.33
N ASP A 140 1.08 0.47 0.91
CA ASP A 140 1.23 0.77 -0.52
C ASP A 140 2.06 -0.32 -1.23
N ASP A 141 3.13 -0.85 -0.62
CA ASP A 141 3.91 -1.96 -1.19
C ASP A 141 3.02 -3.21 -1.37
N LEU A 142 2.15 -3.52 -0.40
CA LEU A 142 1.19 -4.63 -0.50
C LEU A 142 0.19 -4.44 -1.66
N VAL A 143 -0.17 -3.19 -1.99
CA VAL A 143 -1.01 -2.89 -3.16
C VAL A 143 -0.22 -3.07 -4.46
N ILE A 144 1.00 -2.55 -4.54
CA ILE A 144 1.88 -2.68 -5.73
C ILE A 144 2.21 -4.13 -6.05
N ARG A 145 2.46 -4.95 -5.02
CA ARG A 145 2.72 -6.39 -5.15
C ARG A 145 1.47 -7.21 -5.46
N ASN A 146 0.32 -6.55 -5.64
CA ASN A 146 -0.96 -7.19 -5.90
C ASN A 146 -1.30 -8.24 -4.83
N LEU A 147 -1.19 -7.84 -3.56
CA LEU A 147 -1.59 -8.64 -2.39
C LEU A 147 -2.86 -8.05 -1.75
N ILE A 148 -2.98 -6.73 -1.73
CA ILE A 148 -4.21 -6.01 -1.37
C ILE A 148 -4.81 -5.39 -2.63
N LEU A 149 -6.11 -5.59 -2.81
CA LEU A 149 -6.86 -5.02 -3.93
C LEU A 149 -7.49 -3.69 -3.51
N VAL A 150 -7.14 -2.63 -4.23
CA VAL A 150 -7.71 -1.29 -4.06
C VAL A 150 -8.30 -0.83 -5.38
N ASN A 151 -9.51 -0.28 -5.33
CA ASN A 151 -10.15 0.31 -6.50
C ASN A 151 -10.05 1.84 -6.44
N ILE A 152 -9.77 2.49 -7.56
CA ILE A 152 -9.86 3.94 -7.70
C ILE A 152 -11.25 4.30 -8.21
N GLN A 153 -12.09 4.83 -7.30
CA GLN A 153 -13.42 5.29 -7.64
C GLN A 153 -13.45 6.80 -7.84
N MET A 154 -13.97 7.21 -8.98
CA MET A 154 -14.19 8.61 -9.34
C MET A 154 -15.68 8.85 -9.55
N LYS A 155 -16.25 9.82 -8.84
CA LYS A 155 -17.65 10.19 -8.99
C LYS A 155 -17.88 11.68 -8.82
N ARG A 156 -18.85 12.22 -9.55
CA ARG A 156 -19.43 13.52 -9.20
C ARG A 156 -20.31 13.32 -7.98
N GLN A 157 -20.16 14.17 -6.96
CA GLN A 157 -20.96 14.07 -5.75
C GLN A 157 -22.44 14.37 -6.02
N THR A 158 -22.71 15.28 -6.97
CA THR A 158 -24.03 15.54 -7.54
C THR A 158 -23.88 15.76 -9.06
N PRO A 159 -24.95 15.56 -9.87
CA PRO A 159 -24.89 15.78 -11.32
C PRO A 159 -24.47 17.20 -11.71
N THR A 160 -24.75 18.19 -10.85
CA THR A 160 -24.42 19.60 -11.04
C THR A 160 -23.04 19.98 -10.51
N CYS A 161 -22.33 19.08 -9.83
CA CYS A 161 -21.01 19.38 -9.29
C CYS A 161 -19.98 19.42 -10.42
N ASN A 162 -19.25 20.52 -10.52
CA ASN A 162 -18.16 20.70 -11.49
C ASN A 162 -16.88 19.95 -11.11
N HIS A 163 -16.82 19.38 -9.90
CA HIS A 163 -15.63 18.72 -9.37
C HIS A 163 -15.89 17.22 -9.19
N LEU A 164 -14.85 16.43 -9.46
CA LEU A 164 -14.84 15.00 -9.19
C LEU A 164 -14.36 14.75 -7.77
N THR A 165 -14.99 13.79 -7.10
CA THR A 165 -14.53 13.24 -5.84
C THR A 165 -13.87 11.89 -6.09
N PHE A 166 -12.82 11.61 -5.33
CA PHE A 166 -12.00 10.41 -5.45
C PHE A 166 -12.07 9.63 -4.15
N SER A 167 -12.14 8.30 -4.25
CA SER A 167 -12.00 7.41 -3.12
C SER A 167 -11.24 6.15 -3.53
N PHE A 168 -10.48 5.61 -2.58
CA PHE A 168 -9.60 4.46 -2.79
C PHE A 168 -10.02 3.32 -1.85
N PRO A 169 -11.22 2.72 -2.02
CA PRO A 169 -11.64 1.63 -1.17
C PRO A 169 -10.75 0.39 -1.34
N VAL A 170 -10.40 -0.21 -0.20
CA VAL A 170 -9.88 -1.58 -0.15
C VAL A 170 -11.05 -2.51 -0.44
N ILE A 171 -10.95 -3.25 -1.54
CA ILE A 171 -12.02 -4.12 -2.04
C ILE A 171 -11.75 -5.59 -1.75
N GLY A 172 -10.51 -5.96 -1.41
CA GLY A 172 -10.19 -7.35 -1.10
C GLY A 172 -8.71 -7.58 -0.81
N VAL A 173 -8.42 -8.85 -0.52
CA VAL A 173 -7.08 -9.40 -0.41
C VAL A 173 -7.00 -10.57 -1.38
N VAL A 174 -5.91 -10.65 -2.15
CA VAL A 174 -5.74 -11.69 -3.18
C VAL A 174 -5.67 -13.07 -2.54
N GLU A 175 -6.25 -14.08 -3.18
CA GLU A 175 -6.16 -15.46 -2.70
C GLU A 175 -4.70 -15.92 -2.64
N GLY A 176 -4.32 -16.58 -1.54
CA GLY A 176 -2.93 -16.97 -1.31
C GLY A 176 -1.97 -15.84 -0.94
N ALA A 177 -2.45 -14.60 -0.72
CA ALA A 177 -1.59 -13.46 -0.39
C ALA A 177 -0.68 -13.69 0.83
N ASN A 178 -1.16 -14.34 1.89
CA ASN A 178 -0.32 -14.65 3.06
C ASN A 178 0.82 -15.62 2.71
N ALA A 179 0.54 -16.66 1.91
CA ALA A 179 1.58 -17.60 1.50
C ALA A 179 2.64 -16.92 0.61
N ARG A 180 2.21 -16.02 -0.28
CA ARG A 180 3.14 -15.17 -1.06
C ARG A 180 3.97 -14.26 -0.16
N ALA A 181 3.34 -13.59 0.80
CA ALA A 181 4.04 -12.74 1.76
C ALA A 181 5.08 -13.53 2.58
N GLU A 182 4.87 -14.82 2.85
CA GLU A 182 5.86 -15.66 3.52
C GLU A 182 7.11 -15.93 2.68
N MET A 183 6.97 -15.99 1.35
CA MET A 183 8.05 -16.29 0.40
C MET A 183 8.80 -15.04 -0.08
N GLU A 184 8.15 -13.88 -0.08
CA GLU A 184 8.70 -12.63 -0.59
C GLU A 184 9.66 -11.94 0.40
N ASN A 185 10.49 -11.04 -0.12
CA ASN A 185 11.40 -10.22 0.68
C ASN A 185 10.71 -8.95 1.21
N TRP A 186 10.87 -8.69 2.51
CA TRP A 186 10.27 -7.57 3.25
C TRP A 186 11.32 -6.77 4.03
N LEU A 187 12.52 -6.61 3.47
CA LEU A 187 13.57 -5.80 4.08
C LEU A 187 13.34 -4.33 3.76
N TYR A 188 12.99 -3.54 4.77
CA TYR A 188 12.81 -2.10 4.66
C TYR A 188 13.94 -1.36 5.38
N LEU A 189 14.31 -0.20 4.86
CA LEU A 189 15.13 0.75 5.60
C LEU A 189 14.23 1.48 6.59
N ILE A 190 14.53 1.37 7.88
CA ILE A 190 13.80 2.07 8.94
C ILE A 190 14.76 2.89 9.79
N LYS A 191 14.29 4.01 10.33
CA LYS A 191 15.09 4.82 11.25
C LYS A 191 15.50 4.01 12.47
N LYS A 192 16.79 4.05 12.82
CA LYS A 192 17.28 3.44 14.06
C LYS A 192 16.57 4.06 15.26
N ARG A 193 15.85 3.25 16.03
CA ARG A 193 15.19 3.69 17.26
C ARG A 193 16.16 3.50 18.42
N ARG A 194 16.29 4.51 19.29
CA ARG A 194 17.11 4.39 20.50
C ARG A 194 16.46 3.33 21.41
N GLY A 195 17.16 2.22 21.67
CA GLY A 195 16.74 1.18 22.62
C GLY A 195 16.13 -0.10 22.03
N SER A 196 16.31 -0.39 20.75
CA SER A 196 16.14 -1.74 20.18
C SER A 196 17.45 -2.51 20.21
#